data_AF-A0A975M256-F1
#
_entry.id   AF-A0A975M256-F1
#
_cell.length_a   1.000
_cell.length_b   1.000
_cell.length_c   1.000
_cell.angle_alpha   90.00
_cell.angle_beta   90.00
_cell.angle_gamma   90.00
#
_symmetry.space_group_name_H-M   'P 1'
#
loop_
_entity.id
_entity.type
_entity.pdbx_description
1 polymer ?
#
loop_
_entity_poly.entity_id
_entity_poly.type
_entity_poly.pdbx_seq_one_letter_code
_entity_poly.pdbx_strand_id
1 'polypeptide(L)' 'MVKEAVIEEPTSVDLTKLTVAELKALAKEKGLSGYSALKKAELIALLSK' A
#
# COMPACT_ATOMS: atom_id res chain seq x y z
N MET A 1 -19.55 -24.50 7.97
CA MET A 1 -19.60 -23.01 7.93
C MET A 1 -18.56 -22.56 6.93
N VAL A 2 -19.02 -22.28 5.71
CA VAL A 2 -18.18 -21.82 4.60
C VAL A 2 -17.68 -20.41 4.92
N LYS A 3 -16.37 -20.19 4.95
CA LYS A 3 -15.81 -18.84 4.96
C LYS A 3 -15.70 -18.38 3.51
N GLU A 4 -16.47 -17.35 3.22
CA GLU A 4 -16.62 -16.70 1.94
C GLU A 4 -15.33 -16.09 1.39
N ALA A 5 -15.38 -15.93 0.08
CA ALA A 5 -14.35 -15.45 -0.84
C ALA A 5 -13.79 -14.07 -0.49
N VAL A 6 -12.48 -13.93 -0.73
CA VAL A 6 -11.91 -12.70 -1.31
C VAL A 6 -11.04 -13.16 -2.48
N ILE A 7 -11.62 -13.05 -3.67
CA ILE A 7 -10.89 -13.06 -4.93
C ILE A 7 -10.35 -11.63 -5.05
N GLU A 8 -9.08 -11.41 -4.69
CA GLU A 8 -8.35 -10.18 -5.00
C GLU A 8 -7.19 -10.59 -5.91
N GLU A 9 -7.13 -9.93 -7.06
CA GLU A 9 -6.21 -10.20 -8.16
C GLU A 9 -4.75 -10.27 -7.67
N PRO A 10 -3.91 -11.19 -8.17
CA PRO A 10 -2.56 -11.44 -7.65
C PRO A 10 -1.53 -10.36 -8.02
N THR A 11 -1.94 -9.09 -8.16
CA THR A 11 -1.12 -7.99 -8.68
C THR A 11 -1.28 -6.66 -7.96
N SER A 12 -2.14 -6.56 -6.94
CA SER A 12 -2.23 -5.35 -6.11
C SER A 12 -1.96 -5.72 -4.66
N VAL A 13 -0.72 -5.50 -4.21
CA VAL A 13 -0.38 -5.58 -2.78
C VAL A 13 -1.40 -4.72 -2.04
N ASP A 14 -2.14 -5.27 -1.08
CA ASP A 14 -3.11 -4.52 -0.28
C ASP A 14 -2.42 -3.48 0.60
N LEU A 15 -2.15 -2.32 0.01
CA LEU A 15 -1.47 -1.20 0.66
C LEU A 15 -2.26 -0.68 1.88
N THR A 16 -3.57 -0.94 1.92
CA THR A 16 -4.44 -0.60 3.05
C THR A 16 -4.15 -1.44 4.29
N LYS A 17 -3.72 -2.71 4.11
CA LYS A 17 -3.32 -3.65 5.17
C LYS A 17 -1.91 -3.36 5.69
N LEU A 18 -1.09 -2.66 4.90
CA LEU A 18 0.25 -2.25 5.29
C LEU A 18 0.25 -1.11 6.30
N THR A 19 1.31 -1.07 7.11
CA THR A 19 1.59 0.02 8.04
C THR A 19 2.18 1.23 7.32
N VAL A 20 2.08 2.41 7.94
CA VAL A 20 2.72 3.63 7.40
C VAL A 20 4.23 3.42 7.20
N ALA A 21 4.88 2.63 8.07
CA ALA A 21 6.30 2.31 7.94
C ALA A 21 6.59 1.48 6.67
N GLU A 22 5.80 0.44 6.41
CA GLU A 22 5.94 -0.40 5.21
C GLU A 22 5.62 0.37 3.93
N LEU A 23 4.60 1.22 3.94
CA LEU A 23 4.29 2.10 2.80
C LEU A 23 5.45 3.08 2.53
N LYS A 24 6.06 3.65 3.58
CA LYS A 24 7.24 4.51 3.43
C LYS A 24 8.45 3.75 2.87
N ALA A 25 8.63 2.49 3.29
CA ALA A 25 9.68 1.62 2.75
C ALA A 25 9.45 1.34 1.26
N LEU A 26 8.24 0.93 0.87
CA LEU A 26 7.86 0.73 -0.53
C LEU A 26 8.06 1.99 -1.37
N ALA A 27 7.70 3.15 -0.84
CA ALA A 27 7.89 4.43 -1.52
C ALA A 27 9.38 4.73 -1.72
N LYS A 28 10.22 4.47 -0.71
CA LYS A 28 11.67 4.59 -0.81
C LYS A 28 12.27 3.61 -1.83
N GLU A 29 11.83 2.35 -1.82
CA GLU A 29 12.29 1.32 -2.77
C GLU A 29 11.89 1.65 -4.22
N LYS A 30 10.71 2.23 -4.42
CA LYS A 30 10.26 2.76 -5.71
C LYS A 30 10.93 4.09 -6.09
N GLY A 31 11.80 4.65 -5.25
CA GLY A 31 12.48 5.93 -5.52
C GLY A 31 11.58 7.16 -5.44
N LEU A 32 10.41 7.02 -4.80
CA LEU A 32 9.47 8.12 -4.62
C LEU A 32 10.04 9.08 -3.57
N SER A 33 9.86 10.38 -3.80
CA SER A 33 10.31 11.46 -2.91
C SER A 33 9.12 12.27 -2.43
N GLY A 34 9.22 12.92 -1.27
CA GLY A 34 8.11 13.66 -0.67
C GLY A 34 7.07 12.81 0.09
N TYR A 35 7.26 11.48 0.15
CA TYR A 35 6.35 10.57 0.87
C TYR A 35 6.41 10.71 2.40
N SER A 36 7.49 11.25 2.95
CA SER A 36 7.72 11.36 4.39
C SER A 36 6.73 12.29 5.08
N ALA A 37 6.19 13.28 4.36
CA ALA A 37 5.16 14.21 4.82
C ALA A 37 3.73 13.74 4.49
N LEU A 38 3.57 12.64 3.75
CA LEU A 38 2.27 12.12 3.33
C LEU A 38 1.61 11.28 4.43
N LYS A 39 0.27 11.37 4.50
CA LYS A 39 -0.56 10.53 5.38
C LYS A 39 -0.68 9.11 4.81
N LYS A 40 -1.17 8.15 5.61
CA LYS A 40 -1.37 6.76 5.17
C LYS A 40 -2.14 6.67 3.85
N ALA A 41 -3.25 7.40 3.73
CA ALA A 41 -4.07 7.42 2.50
C ALA A 41 -3.31 7.94 1.27
N GLU A 42 -2.55 9.02 1.45
CA GLU A 42 -1.73 9.62 0.39
C GLU A 42 -0.57 8.69 -0.04
N LEU A 43 0.08 8.04 0.92
CA LEU A 43 1.10 7.01 0.68
C LEU A 43 0.54 5.83 -0.12
N ILE A 44 -0.67 5.35 0.24
CA ILE A 44 -1.37 4.29 -0.49
C ILE A 44 -1.68 4.74 -1.92
N ALA A 45 -2.25 5.93 -2.10
CA ALA A 45 -2.59 6.46 -3.42
C ALA A 45 -1.35 6.62 -4.31
N LEU A 46 -0.22 7.02 -3.73
CA LEU A 46 1.04 7.21 -4.43
C LEU A 46 1.71 5.89 -4.83
N LEU A 47 1.45 4.81 -4.07
CA LEU A 47 1.95 3.46 -4.34
C LEU A 47 1.02 2.60 -5.20
N SER A 48 -0.28 2.95 -5.23
CA SER A 48 -1.32 2.31 -6.04
C SER A 48 -1.38 2.85 -7.47
N LYS A 49 -0.50 3.78 -7.82
CA LYS A 49 -0.37 4.40 -9.14
C LYS A 49 0.72 3.72 -9.95
#